data_AF-A0A231GN57-F1
#
_entry.id   AF-A0A231GN57-F1
#
_cell.length_a   1.000
_cell.length_b   1.000
_cell.length_c   1.000
_cell.angle_alpha   90.00
_cell.angle_beta   90.00
_cell.angle_gamma   90.00
#
_symmetry.space_group_name_H-M   'P 1'
#
loop_
_entity.id
_entity.type
_entity.pdbx_description
1 polymer ?
#
loop_
_entity_poly.entity_id
_entity_poly.type
_entity_poly.pdbx_seq_one_letter_code
_entity_poly.pdbx_strand_id
1 'polypeptide(L)'
;MAEAVADNVPAKATPIDGKPPLFGLSFLENLSEMTMLRQVGLLVGLAASVAIGFAVVLWSQQPDYRPLYGSLAGMDAKQVMDTLASADIPYTVEPNSGALLVKADDLSRARLKLAAAGVTPSDGNIGFEILDKEQGLGTSQFMEATRYRRGLEGELARTISSLNNVKGARVHLAIPKSSVFVRDERKPSASVLVELYSGRSLEPGQVVAIINLVATSVPELSKSQITVVDQKGNLLSDQAENSELTMAGKQFDYSRRMESMLTQRVHNILQPVLGNDRYKAEVSADVDFSAVESTSEQFNPDQPALRSEQSVNEQRTASNGPQGVPGALSNQPPAPASAPQTTGGTPGAAGMVQPGQPLVDANGQQIMDPATGQPMLAPYPADKRQQSTKNFELDRSISHTKQQQGRLNRLSVSVVVDDQVKINPASGETTRAPWSADELARFTRLVQDAVGFDASRGDSVSVINMPFSAERGEAIAEIPFYSQPWFWDIVKQVLGVLFILVLVFGVLRPVLNNITGGGKGKQLAGIGSDVELGGMGGLDGELANDRVSLGGPTSILLPSPSEGYDAQLNAIKSLVAEDPGRVAQVVKEWINADE
;
A
#
# COMPACT_ATOMS: atom_id res chain seq x y z
N MET A 1 53.59 65.21 -47.21
CA MET A 1 52.45 65.89 -47.83
C MET A 1 51.30 65.72 -46.85
N ALA A 2 50.99 66.68 -45.97
CA ALA A 2 50.48 68.05 -46.26
C ALA A 2 49.29 67.95 -47.22
N GLU A 3 48.09 68.50 -46.99
CA GLU A 3 47.62 69.65 -46.21
C GLU A 3 46.07 69.52 -46.25
N ALA A 4 45.34 69.60 -45.13
CA ALA A 4 44.48 70.72 -44.72
C ALA A 4 43.60 71.34 -45.83
N VAL A 5 42.30 71.55 -45.62
CA VAL A 5 41.65 72.84 -45.20
C VAL A 5 40.20 72.72 -45.70
N ALA A 6 39.11 73.28 -45.17
CA ALA A 6 38.67 73.87 -43.90
C ALA A 6 37.22 74.36 -44.13
N ASP A 7 36.47 74.55 -43.05
CA ASP A 7 35.49 75.64 -42.82
C ASP A 7 34.84 75.32 -41.45
N ASN A 8 35.26 75.84 -40.28
CA ASN A 8 35.28 77.24 -39.77
C ASN A 8 33.88 77.89 -39.83
N VAL A 9 33.25 78.40 -38.77
CA VAL A 9 33.67 79.41 -37.76
C VAL A 9 32.72 79.38 -36.49
N PRO A 10 32.81 80.22 -35.41
CA PRO A 10 33.45 79.83 -34.13
C PRO A 10 32.72 80.22 -32.79
N ALA A 11 33.36 79.79 -31.69
CA ALA A 11 33.64 80.45 -30.38
C ALA A 11 32.54 80.77 -29.35
N LYS A 12 32.69 80.20 -28.12
CA LYS A 12 33.18 80.95 -26.93
C LYS A 12 33.62 80.03 -25.75
N ALA A 13 34.88 80.26 -25.33
CA ALA A 13 35.62 80.01 -24.08
C ALA A 13 35.08 79.10 -22.94
N THR A 14 35.95 78.19 -22.50
CA THR A 14 36.04 77.58 -21.16
C THR A 14 36.56 78.57 -20.10
N PRO A 15 36.33 78.31 -18.80
CA PRO A 15 37.40 77.70 -18.02
C PRO A 15 36.96 76.55 -17.09
N ILE A 16 37.96 75.78 -16.71
CA ILE A 16 37.98 74.58 -15.87
C ILE A 16 38.27 75.03 -14.42
N ASP A 17 37.51 74.55 -13.43
CA ASP A 17 38.04 73.94 -12.18
C ASP A 17 36.94 73.60 -11.15
N GLY A 18 37.15 72.53 -10.37
CA GLY A 18 36.51 72.33 -9.07
C GLY A 18 35.97 70.92 -8.78
N LYS A 19 36.80 70.05 -8.20
CA LYS A 19 36.37 68.84 -7.46
C LYS A 19 35.35 69.19 -6.36
N PRO A 20 34.28 68.39 -6.13
CA PRO A 20 33.44 68.55 -4.94
C PRO A 20 34.19 68.06 -3.68
N PRO A 21 34.04 68.72 -2.51
CA PRO A 21 34.69 68.29 -1.28
C PRO A 21 34.01 67.06 -0.67
N LEU A 22 34.83 66.15 -0.12
CA LEU A 22 34.40 64.98 0.64
C LEU A 22 33.61 65.41 1.89
N PHE A 23 32.36 65.00 1.98
CA PHE A 23 31.34 65.32 3.00
C PHE A 23 31.61 64.77 4.42
N GLY A 24 32.85 64.38 4.75
CA GLY A 24 33.18 63.64 5.97
C GLY A 24 34.01 64.39 7.02
N LEU A 25 34.63 65.53 6.68
CA LEU A 25 35.64 66.17 7.55
C LEU A 25 35.23 67.53 8.12
N SER A 26 34.22 68.19 7.56
CA SER A 26 33.70 69.48 8.08
C SER A 26 32.83 69.34 9.33
N PHE A 27 32.34 68.14 9.63
CA PHE A 27 31.58 67.85 10.86
C PHE A 27 32.48 67.77 12.10
N LEU A 28 33.75 67.38 11.92
CA LEU A 28 34.73 67.26 13.00
C LEU A 28 35.32 68.63 13.40
N GLU A 29 35.49 69.56 12.45
CA GLU A 29 35.91 70.94 12.74
C GLU A 29 34.81 71.76 13.43
N ASN A 30 33.53 71.51 13.12
CA ASN A 30 32.41 72.24 13.75
C ASN A 30 32.00 71.66 15.13
N LEU A 31 32.60 70.54 15.54
CA LEU A 31 32.36 69.91 16.85
C LEU A 31 33.21 70.55 17.97
N SER A 32 34.32 71.20 17.63
CA SER A 32 35.23 71.85 18.60
C SER A 32 34.87 73.31 18.92
N GLU A 33 34.02 73.96 18.11
CA GLU A 33 33.55 75.33 18.34
C GLU A 33 32.22 75.41 19.12
N MET A 34 31.61 74.27 19.46
CA MET A 34 30.35 74.20 20.20
C MET A 34 30.57 74.18 21.73
N THR A 35 29.68 74.84 22.49
CA THR A 35 29.67 74.79 23.96
C THR A 35 29.66 73.33 24.44
N MET A 36 30.56 72.95 25.37
CA MET A 36 30.77 71.57 25.89
C MET A 36 29.48 70.79 26.18
N LEU A 37 28.42 71.47 26.63
CA LEU A 37 27.13 70.87 26.97
C LEU A 37 26.37 70.31 25.75
N ARG A 38 26.48 70.94 24.58
CA ARG A 38 25.84 70.48 23.32
C ARG A 38 26.61 69.33 22.68
N GLN A 39 27.94 69.32 22.79
CA GLN A 39 28.79 68.24 22.31
C GLN A 39 28.52 66.94 23.10
N VAL A 40 28.39 67.05 24.43
CA VAL A 40 28.02 65.91 25.29
C VAL A 40 26.61 65.39 24.97
N GLY A 41 25.63 66.28 24.75
CA GLY A 41 24.26 65.87 24.41
C GLY A 41 24.16 65.05 23.11
N LEU A 42 24.92 65.41 22.08
CA LEU A 42 24.94 64.68 20.80
C LEU A 42 25.64 63.32 20.93
N LEU A 43 26.75 63.27 21.68
CA LEU A 43 27.48 62.03 21.95
C LEU A 43 26.64 61.04 22.77
N VAL A 44 25.92 61.54 23.77
CA VAL A 44 25.00 60.73 24.60
C VAL A 44 23.80 60.24 23.77
N GLY A 45 23.22 61.08 22.90
CA GLY A 45 22.12 60.67 22.01
C GLY A 45 22.52 59.58 21.01
N LEU A 46 23.73 59.67 20.44
CA LEU A 46 24.25 58.64 19.53
C LEU A 46 24.55 57.34 20.28
N ALA A 47 25.15 57.42 21.46
CA ALA A 47 25.40 56.26 22.31
C ALA A 47 24.10 55.56 22.75
N ALA A 48 23.06 56.32 23.10
CA ALA A 48 21.75 55.78 23.46
C ALA A 48 21.06 55.06 22.28
N SER A 49 21.16 55.62 21.07
CA SER A 49 20.64 55.00 19.84
C SER A 49 21.30 53.65 19.54
N VAL A 50 22.63 53.58 19.63
CA VAL A 50 23.38 52.34 19.41
C VAL A 50 23.04 51.32 20.49
N ALA A 51 22.92 51.74 21.75
CA ALA A 51 22.55 50.87 22.86
C ALA A 51 21.15 50.27 22.69
N ILE A 52 20.17 51.06 22.24
CA ILE A 52 18.80 50.59 21.96
C ILE A 52 18.81 49.61 20.78
N GLY A 53 19.55 49.90 19.70
CA GLY A 53 19.70 48.98 18.57
C GLY A 53 20.30 47.63 18.98
N PHE A 54 21.32 47.65 19.83
CA PHE A 54 21.95 46.43 20.36
C PHE A 54 21.02 45.64 21.29
N ALA A 55 20.25 46.33 22.14
CA ALA A 55 19.30 45.70 23.05
C ALA A 55 18.18 44.96 22.30
N VAL A 56 17.68 45.51 21.20
CA VAL A 56 16.64 44.87 20.36
C VAL A 56 17.17 43.61 19.68
N VAL A 57 18.41 43.62 19.19
CA VAL A 57 19.03 42.44 18.56
C VAL A 57 19.27 41.33 19.58
N LEU A 58 19.72 41.67 20.79
CA LEU A 58 19.98 40.68 21.84
C LEU A 58 18.68 40.04 22.36
N TRP A 59 17.58 40.79 22.40
CA TRP A 59 16.27 40.27 22.80
C TRP A 59 15.65 39.33 21.75
N SER A 60 16.08 39.42 20.50
CA SER A 60 15.54 38.60 19.40
C SER A 60 16.21 37.22 19.27
N GLN A 61 17.29 36.92 20.01
CA GLN A 61 17.97 35.63 19.93
C GLN A 61 17.32 34.65 20.91
N GLN A 62 16.34 33.87 20.44
CA GLN A 62 15.83 32.74 21.23
C GLN A 62 16.85 31.59 21.24
N PRO A 63 17.10 30.94 22.40
CA PRO A 63 18.00 29.80 22.48
C PRO A 63 17.48 28.59 21.69
N ASP A 64 18.35 27.98 20.88
CA ASP A 64 18.05 26.79 20.05
C ASP A 64 18.00 25.53 20.93
N TYR A 65 16.80 25.07 21.28
CA TYR A 65 16.56 23.83 22.00
C TYR A 65 16.35 22.67 21.02
N ARG A 66 17.13 21.60 21.19
CA ARG A 66 17.06 20.40 20.35
C ARG A 66 16.64 19.17 21.16
N PRO A 67 15.88 18.25 20.56
CA PRO A 67 15.46 17.03 21.24
C PRO A 67 16.68 16.14 21.51
N LEU A 68 16.94 15.86 22.79
CA LEU A 68 17.95 14.90 23.23
C LEU A 68 17.48 13.47 22.93
N TYR A 69 16.23 13.19 23.30
CA TYR A 69 15.46 11.97 23.03
C TYR A 69 14.04 12.34 22.60
N GLY A 70 13.52 11.66 21.58
CA GLY A 70 12.18 11.91 21.04
C GLY A 70 11.04 11.47 21.95
N SER A 71 11.30 10.58 22.93
CA SER A 71 10.36 10.18 23.97
C SER A 71 11.11 9.57 25.16
N LEU A 72 10.61 9.81 26.38
CA LEU A 72 11.06 9.14 27.61
C LEU A 72 10.50 7.71 27.77
N ALA A 73 9.71 7.21 26.82
CA ALA A 73 9.11 5.88 26.90
C ALA A 73 10.18 4.77 26.95
N GLY A 74 10.15 3.96 28.02
CA GLY A 74 11.11 2.87 28.24
C GLY A 74 12.41 3.31 28.94
N MET A 75 12.50 4.54 29.44
CA MET A 75 13.59 5.05 30.27
C MET A 75 13.05 5.47 31.65
N ASP A 76 13.87 5.37 32.69
CA ASP A 76 13.52 5.92 34.01
C ASP A 76 13.63 7.45 33.94
N ALA A 77 12.49 8.11 33.72
CA ALA A 77 12.41 9.57 33.63
C ALA A 77 12.98 10.27 34.87
N LYS A 78 12.88 9.64 36.06
CA LYS A 78 13.45 10.19 37.29
C LYS A 78 14.97 10.15 37.25
N GLN A 79 15.55 9.01 36.85
CA GLN A 79 16.99 8.86 36.70
C GLN A 79 17.56 9.80 35.62
N VAL A 80 16.85 10.01 34.51
CA VAL A 80 17.22 10.99 33.46
C VAL A 80 17.24 12.42 34.02
N MET A 81 16.19 12.81 34.75
CA MET A 81 16.08 14.16 35.31
C MET A 81 17.14 14.40 36.39
N ASP A 82 17.34 13.43 37.29
CA ASP A 82 18.33 13.52 38.38
C ASP A 82 19.75 13.65 37.83
N THR A 83 20.07 12.90 36.76
CA THR A 83 21.39 12.93 36.13
C THR A 83 21.64 14.24 35.36
N LEU A 84 20.66 14.76 34.63
CA LEU A 84 20.78 16.06 33.95
C LEU A 84 20.83 17.23 34.93
N ALA A 85 20.02 17.18 35.99
CA ALA A 85 20.07 18.15 37.08
C ALA A 85 21.43 18.11 37.80
N SER A 86 21.97 16.92 38.06
CA SER A 86 23.31 16.77 38.68
C SER A 86 24.45 17.27 37.78
N ALA A 87 24.25 17.26 36.47
CA ALA A 87 25.23 17.72 35.48
C ALA A 87 25.14 19.22 35.18
N ASP A 88 24.19 19.93 35.83
CA ASP A 88 23.85 21.34 35.62
C ASP A 88 23.48 21.64 34.16
N ILE A 89 22.69 20.74 33.54
CA ILE A 89 22.24 20.88 32.16
C ILE A 89 20.76 21.28 32.14
N PRO A 90 20.41 22.47 31.64
CA PRO A 90 19.03 22.92 31.57
C PRO A 90 18.24 22.06 30.58
N TYR A 91 17.13 21.48 31.05
CA TYR A 91 16.26 20.63 30.25
C TYR A 91 14.81 21.13 30.30
N THR A 92 14.09 20.92 29.21
CA THR A 92 12.65 21.20 29.11
C THR A 92 11.98 19.94 28.58
N VAL A 93 10.83 19.57 29.15
CA VAL A 93 10.01 18.47 28.63
C VAL A 93 8.90 19.08 27.78
N GLU A 94 8.82 18.65 26.52
CA GLU A 94 7.74 19.10 25.65
C GLU A 94 6.44 18.36 26.01
N PRO A 95 5.36 19.09 26.37
CA PRO A 95 4.14 18.49 26.94
C PRO A 95 3.38 17.59 25.96
N ASN A 96 3.56 17.78 24.64
CA ASN A 96 2.84 17.03 23.61
C ASN A 96 3.59 15.76 23.17
N SER A 97 4.90 15.83 23.00
CA SER A 97 5.73 14.72 22.51
C SER A 97 6.33 13.87 23.64
N GLY A 98 6.41 14.43 24.86
CA GLY A 98 7.20 13.85 25.94
C GLY A 98 8.69 13.80 25.62
N ALA A 99 9.14 14.56 24.61
CA ALA A 99 10.54 14.69 24.25
C ALA A 99 11.27 15.54 25.28
N LEU A 100 12.51 15.16 25.55
CA LEU A 100 13.40 15.91 26.44
C LEU A 100 14.28 16.82 25.58
N LEU A 101 14.10 18.12 25.73
CA LEU A 101 14.86 19.13 24.99
C LEU A 101 15.97 19.70 25.84
N VAL A 102 17.12 19.87 25.22
CA VAL A 102 18.33 20.46 25.81
C VAL A 102 18.86 21.50 24.82
N LYS A 103 19.59 22.52 25.29
CA LYS A 103 20.25 23.49 24.42
C LYS A 103 21.17 22.77 23.41
N ALA A 104 21.25 23.29 22.18
CA ALA A 104 22.07 22.69 21.12
C ALA A 104 23.54 22.47 21.56
N ASP A 105 24.09 23.39 22.34
CA ASP A 105 25.47 23.33 22.85
C ASP A 105 25.69 22.21 23.88
N ASP A 106 24.67 21.89 24.68
CA ASP A 106 24.75 20.92 25.77
C ASP A 106 24.36 19.49 25.37
N LEU A 107 23.86 19.30 24.14
CA LEU A 107 23.32 18.03 23.66
C LEU A 107 24.33 16.87 23.77
N SER A 108 25.56 17.07 23.30
CA SER A 108 26.61 16.04 23.32
C SER A 108 27.03 15.69 24.76
N ARG A 109 27.11 16.70 25.63
CA ARG A 109 27.46 16.54 27.04
C ARG A 109 26.35 15.80 27.80
N ALA A 110 25.09 16.13 27.52
CA ALA A 110 23.92 15.46 28.08
C ALA A 110 23.89 13.97 27.71
N ARG A 111 24.13 13.63 26.43
CA ARG A 111 24.21 12.22 26.00
C ARG A 111 25.32 11.45 26.70
N LEU A 112 26.51 12.03 26.79
CA LEU A 112 27.65 11.38 27.43
C LEU A 112 27.40 11.13 28.93
N LYS A 113 26.77 12.09 29.63
CA LYS A 113 26.44 11.96 31.05
C LYS A 113 25.33 10.94 31.30
N LEU A 114 24.31 10.89 30.46
CA LEU A 114 23.26 9.88 30.55
C LEU A 114 23.78 8.47 30.26
N ALA A 115 24.62 8.31 29.23
CA ALA A 115 25.30 7.04 28.97
C ALA A 115 26.21 6.62 30.15
N ALA A 116 26.95 7.56 30.75
CA ALA A 116 27.79 7.28 31.92
C ALA A 116 26.97 6.86 33.15
N ALA A 117 25.73 7.34 33.27
CA ALA A 117 24.80 6.95 34.33
C ALA A 117 24.04 5.64 34.01
N GLY A 118 24.33 4.99 32.88
CA GLY A 118 23.66 3.76 32.45
C GLY A 118 22.22 3.95 31.96
N VAL A 119 21.83 5.20 31.69
CA VAL A 119 20.49 5.54 31.22
C VAL A 119 20.48 5.42 29.69
N THR A 120 20.36 4.19 29.22
CA THR A 120 20.12 3.89 27.81
C THR A 120 18.65 3.54 27.59
N PRO A 121 18.11 3.72 26.37
CA PRO A 121 16.83 3.15 26.02
C PRO A 121 16.89 1.64 26.26
N SER A 122 16.23 1.16 27.32
CA SER A 122 16.13 -0.28 27.54
C SER A 122 15.03 -0.79 26.63
N ASP A 123 15.41 -1.62 25.66
CA ASP A 123 14.44 -2.45 24.96
C ASP A 123 13.77 -3.32 26.02
N GLY A 124 12.45 -3.24 26.16
CA GLY A 124 11.69 -3.96 27.20
C GLY A 124 11.76 -5.50 27.12
N ASN A 125 12.59 -6.03 26.23
CA ASN A 125 12.78 -7.45 25.96
C ASN A 125 14.02 -7.97 26.69
N ILE A 126 13.79 -8.64 27.82
CA ILE A 126 14.81 -9.37 28.58
C ILE A 126 14.94 -10.76 27.95
N GLY A 127 16.08 -11.06 27.32
CA GLY A 127 16.40 -12.35 26.71
C GLY A 127 17.12 -13.29 27.69
N PHE A 128 18.19 -13.95 27.23
CA PHE A 128 18.96 -14.89 28.06
C PHE A 128 19.76 -14.22 29.18
N GLU A 129 19.82 -12.89 29.24
CA GLU A 129 20.47 -12.17 30.34
C GLU A 129 19.79 -12.42 31.70
N ILE A 130 18.56 -12.96 31.69
CA ILE A 130 17.88 -13.42 32.91
C ILE A 130 18.52 -14.68 33.52
N LEU A 131 19.28 -15.46 32.74
CA LEU A 131 20.00 -16.65 33.23
C LEU A 131 21.29 -16.29 33.96
N ASP A 132 21.93 -15.17 33.58
CA ASP A 132 23.20 -14.71 34.14
C ASP A 132 23.06 -14.05 35.53
N LYS A 133 21.83 -13.77 35.96
CA LYS A 133 21.58 -13.21 37.29
C LYS A 133 21.90 -14.24 38.37
N GLU A 134 22.74 -13.86 39.33
CA GLU A 134 23.27 -14.72 40.39
C GLU A 134 22.19 -15.60 41.02
N GLN A 135 22.42 -16.92 40.96
CA GLN A 135 21.51 -17.92 41.49
C GLN A 135 21.76 -18.10 43.00
N GLY A 136 20.73 -17.93 43.81
CA GLY A 136 20.76 -18.44 45.19
C GLY A 136 20.87 -19.97 45.18
N LEU A 137 21.68 -20.54 46.08
CA LEU A 137 21.81 -22.00 46.23
C LEU A 137 20.41 -22.61 46.49
N GLY A 138 19.96 -23.55 45.63
CA GLY A 138 18.72 -24.31 45.81
C GLY A 138 17.54 -23.99 44.86
N THR A 139 17.77 -23.49 43.64
CA THR A 139 16.68 -23.24 42.69
C THR A 139 15.98 -24.52 42.22
N SER A 140 14.66 -24.50 42.13
CA SER A 140 13.85 -25.60 41.57
C SER A 140 14.01 -25.71 40.04
N GLN A 141 13.97 -26.93 39.50
CA GLN A 141 13.90 -27.21 38.05
C GLN A 141 12.77 -26.42 37.35
N PHE A 142 11.65 -26.17 38.05
CA PHE A 142 10.57 -25.36 37.51
C PHE A 142 10.99 -23.90 37.27
N MET A 143 11.78 -23.33 38.19
CA MET A 143 12.28 -21.96 38.07
C MET A 143 13.30 -21.84 36.95
N GLU A 144 14.16 -22.84 36.77
CA GLU A 144 15.11 -22.92 35.66
C GLU A 144 14.39 -23.00 34.31
N ALA A 145 13.43 -23.92 34.15
CA ALA A 145 12.63 -24.05 32.93
C ALA A 145 11.82 -22.78 32.63
N THR A 146 11.28 -22.13 33.66
CA THR A 146 10.54 -20.85 33.49
C THR A 146 11.45 -19.72 33.04
N ARG A 147 12.67 -19.63 33.58
CA ARG A 147 13.67 -18.64 33.16
C ARG A 147 14.16 -18.90 31.74
N TYR A 148 14.46 -20.15 31.40
CA TYR A 148 14.83 -20.54 30.04
C TYR A 148 13.76 -20.17 29.03
N ARG A 149 12.49 -20.52 29.30
CA ARG A 149 11.36 -20.14 28.43
C ARG A 149 11.23 -18.63 28.30
N ARG A 150 11.32 -17.89 29.40
CA ARG A 150 11.24 -16.42 29.38
C ARG A 150 12.40 -15.78 28.61
N GLY A 151 13.59 -16.36 28.69
CA GLY A 151 14.75 -15.93 27.90
C GLY A 151 14.56 -16.19 26.41
N LEU A 152 14.03 -17.37 26.04
CA LEU A 152 13.71 -17.71 24.66
C LEU A 152 12.63 -16.78 24.06
N GLU A 153 11.57 -16.50 24.82
CA GLU A 153 10.54 -15.51 24.43
C GLU A 153 11.15 -14.12 24.17
N GLY A 154 12.08 -13.69 25.03
CA GLY A 154 12.79 -12.42 24.90
C GLY A 154 13.71 -12.35 23.67
N GLU A 155 14.47 -13.41 23.39
CA GLU A 155 15.34 -13.44 22.21
C GLU A 155 14.57 -13.53 20.89
N LEU A 156 13.47 -14.28 20.86
CA LEU A 156 12.58 -14.29 19.71
C LEU A 156 11.97 -12.90 19.48
N ALA A 157 11.51 -12.25 20.55
CA ALA A 157 10.99 -10.89 20.48
C ALA A 157 12.04 -9.91 19.94
N ARG A 158 13.29 -9.98 20.42
CA ARG A 158 14.41 -9.16 19.95
C ARG A 158 14.72 -9.40 18.47
N THR A 159 14.79 -10.67 18.06
CA THR A 159 15.06 -11.03 16.67
C THR A 159 13.96 -10.53 15.74
N ILE A 160 12.68 -10.68 16.12
CA ILE A 160 11.54 -10.18 15.32
C ILE A 160 11.52 -8.65 15.27
N SER A 161 11.87 -7.97 16.36
CA SER A 161 11.96 -6.50 16.39
C SER A 161 13.10 -5.93 15.53
N SER A 162 14.07 -6.74 15.12
CA SER A 162 15.13 -6.29 14.19
C SER A 162 14.65 -6.13 12.74
N LEU A 163 13.43 -6.59 12.42
CA LEU A 163 12.82 -6.40 11.10
C LEU A 163 12.41 -4.94 10.87
N ASN A 164 12.72 -4.40 9.69
CA ASN A 164 12.55 -2.98 9.35
C ASN A 164 11.15 -2.37 9.61
N ASN A 165 10.10 -3.18 9.51
CA ASN A 165 8.71 -2.73 9.66
C ASN A 165 8.17 -2.90 11.09
N VAL A 166 8.92 -3.58 11.95
CA VAL A 166 8.54 -3.91 13.32
C VAL A 166 9.24 -2.94 14.27
N LYS A 167 8.47 -2.20 15.05
CA LYS A 167 8.94 -1.36 16.15
C LYS A 167 9.26 -2.19 17.39
N GLY A 168 8.43 -3.19 17.67
CA GLY A 168 8.59 -4.08 18.81
C GLY A 168 7.84 -5.38 18.58
N ALA A 169 8.22 -6.43 19.28
CA ALA A 169 7.50 -7.69 19.24
C ALA A 169 7.40 -8.29 20.64
N ARG A 170 6.34 -9.07 20.87
CA ARG A 170 6.14 -9.87 22.08
C ARG A 170 5.78 -11.28 21.66
N VAL A 171 6.49 -12.26 22.22
CA VAL A 171 6.28 -13.67 21.93
C VAL A 171 5.86 -14.36 23.21
N HIS A 172 4.77 -15.12 23.14
CA HIS A 172 4.35 -16.01 24.22
C HIS A 172 4.41 -17.45 23.73
N LEU A 173 5.03 -18.31 24.54
CA LEU A 173 5.27 -19.68 24.16
C LEU A 173 4.61 -20.65 25.15
N ALA A 174 3.71 -21.47 24.63
CA ALA A 174 3.04 -22.52 25.37
C ALA A 174 3.71 -23.87 25.08
N ILE A 175 4.83 -24.14 25.77
CA ILE A 175 5.50 -25.44 25.76
C ILE A 175 4.91 -26.33 26.87
N PRO A 176 4.34 -27.50 26.54
CA PRO A 176 3.85 -28.45 27.53
C PRO A 176 4.98 -29.20 28.23
N LYS A 177 4.71 -29.72 29.43
CA LYS A 177 5.68 -30.56 30.16
C LYS A 177 5.67 -31.97 29.58
N SER A 178 6.83 -32.52 29.27
CA SER A 178 6.96 -33.94 28.94
C SER A 178 6.72 -34.80 30.18
N SER A 179 5.88 -35.82 30.06
CA SER A 179 5.59 -36.76 31.15
C SER A 179 5.39 -38.15 30.57
N VAL A 180 6.13 -39.13 31.11
CA VAL A 180 6.03 -40.55 30.73
C VAL A 180 4.68 -41.18 31.05
N PHE A 181 3.81 -40.47 31.78
CA PHE A 181 2.50 -40.96 32.23
C PHE A 181 1.34 -40.50 31.33
N VAL A 182 1.58 -39.62 30.35
CA VAL A 182 0.54 -39.11 29.45
C VAL A 182 0.74 -39.72 28.06
N ARG A 183 -0.28 -40.40 27.53
CA ARG A 183 -0.25 -41.00 26.18
C ARG A 183 -0.38 -39.96 25.06
N ASP A 184 -1.07 -38.86 25.33
CA ASP A 184 -1.28 -37.76 24.38
C ASP A 184 -0.36 -36.58 24.71
N GLU A 185 0.74 -36.47 23.96
CA GLU A 185 1.60 -35.29 24.03
C GLU A 185 0.87 -34.09 23.42
N ARG A 186 0.61 -33.07 24.25
CA ARG A 186 0.12 -31.79 23.74
C ARG A 186 1.22 -31.18 22.89
N LYS A 187 0.85 -30.60 21.75
CA LYS A 187 1.81 -29.89 20.88
C LYS A 187 2.08 -28.49 21.44
N PRO A 188 3.31 -27.97 21.28
CA PRO A 188 3.60 -26.59 21.63
C PRO A 188 2.85 -25.62 20.71
N SER A 189 2.57 -24.42 21.22
CA SER A 189 1.94 -23.32 20.47
C SER A 189 2.60 -21.99 20.80
N ALA A 190 2.50 -21.02 19.89
CA ALA A 190 3.08 -19.70 20.06
C ALA A 190 2.13 -18.60 19.59
N SER A 191 2.10 -17.48 20.32
CA SER A 191 1.43 -16.26 19.87
C SER A 191 2.45 -15.12 19.81
N VAL A 192 2.51 -14.46 18.65
CA VAL A 192 3.40 -13.34 18.38
C VAL A 192 2.55 -12.10 18.19
N LEU A 193 2.73 -11.11 19.05
CA LEU A 193 2.20 -9.77 18.85
C LEU A 193 3.30 -8.89 18.29
N VAL A 194 3.04 -8.24 17.16
CA VAL A 194 3.96 -7.28 16.54
C VAL A 194 3.41 -5.87 16.71
N GLU A 195 4.29 -4.95 17.07
CA GLU A 195 4.06 -3.52 17.05
C GLU A 195 4.79 -2.96 15.82
N LEU A 196 4.04 -2.41 14.87
CA LEU A 196 4.56 -1.84 13.62
C LEU A 196 4.76 -0.33 13.74
N TYR A 197 5.67 0.22 12.94
CA TYR A 197 5.80 1.68 12.79
C TYR A 197 4.53 2.28 12.18
N SER A 198 4.20 3.52 12.56
CA SER A 198 3.02 4.24 12.06
C SER A 198 2.99 4.27 10.53
N GLY A 199 1.86 3.87 9.95
CA GLY A 199 1.67 3.83 8.49
C GLY A 199 2.35 2.67 7.76
N ARG A 200 3.07 1.78 8.47
CA ARG A 200 3.64 0.57 7.87
C ARG A 200 2.76 -0.65 8.14
N SER A 201 2.87 -1.64 7.25
CA SER A 201 2.25 -2.96 7.38
C SER A 201 3.31 -4.04 7.13
N LEU A 202 3.07 -5.25 7.64
CA LEU A 202 3.87 -6.41 7.25
C LEU A 202 3.38 -6.97 5.93
N GLU A 203 4.32 -7.25 5.04
CA GLU A 203 4.03 -8.01 3.83
C GLU A 203 3.78 -9.49 4.17
N PRO A 204 2.95 -10.22 3.42
CA PRO A 204 2.70 -11.64 3.67
C PRO A 204 3.99 -12.47 3.75
N GLY A 205 4.99 -12.15 2.92
CA GLY A 205 6.31 -12.80 2.98
C GLY A 205 7.06 -12.56 4.29
N GLN A 206 6.95 -11.37 4.88
CA GLN A 206 7.54 -11.04 6.18
C GLN A 206 6.83 -11.81 7.31
N VAL A 207 5.51 -11.95 7.23
CA VAL A 207 4.75 -12.74 8.22
C VAL A 207 5.14 -14.22 8.16
N VAL A 208 5.27 -14.80 6.98
CA VAL A 208 5.75 -16.18 6.81
C VAL A 208 7.17 -16.36 7.33
N ALA A 209 8.05 -15.36 7.16
CA ALA A 209 9.39 -15.38 7.74
C ALA A 209 9.36 -15.42 9.27
N ILE A 210 8.50 -14.62 9.91
CA ILE A 210 8.30 -14.63 11.37
C ILE A 210 7.79 -16.00 11.83
N ILE A 211 6.79 -16.57 11.15
CA ILE A 211 6.24 -17.90 11.47
C ILE A 211 7.34 -18.97 11.37
N ASN A 212 8.13 -18.95 10.29
CA ASN A 212 9.21 -19.91 10.10
C ASN A 212 10.30 -19.78 11.18
N LEU A 213 10.69 -18.54 11.51
CA LEU A 213 11.69 -18.27 12.55
C LEU A 213 11.25 -18.85 13.90
N VAL A 214 9.99 -18.62 14.29
CA VAL A 214 9.46 -19.12 15.56
C VAL A 214 9.33 -20.65 15.53
N ALA A 215 8.83 -21.22 14.42
CA ALA A 215 8.71 -22.67 14.26
C ALA A 215 10.05 -23.41 14.36
N THR A 216 11.12 -22.85 13.78
CA THR A 216 12.45 -23.48 13.83
C THR A 216 13.17 -23.28 15.15
N SER A 217 12.82 -22.24 15.91
CA SER A 217 13.47 -21.92 17.20
C SER A 217 12.90 -22.71 18.38
N VAL A 218 11.74 -23.35 18.21
CA VAL A 218 11.06 -24.10 19.27
C VAL A 218 10.89 -25.54 18.83
N PRO A 219 11.40 -26.53 19.60
CA PRO A 219 11.23 -27.94 19.27
C PRO A 219 9.76 -28.32 19.11
N GLU A 220 9.46 -29.12 18.08
CA GLU A 220 8.13 -29.70 17.81
C GLU A 220 7.01 -28.68 17.53
N LEU A 221 7.34 -27.39 17.36
CA LEU A 221 6.39 -26.35 17.02
C LEU A 221 6.11 -26.33 15.51
N SER A 222 4.87 -26.66 15.13
CA SER A 222 4.44 -26.56 13.74
C SER A 222 3.94 -25.16 13.38
N LYS A 223 4.12 -24.74 12.13
CA LYS A 223 3.70 -23.42 11.61
C LYS A 223 2.22 -23.10 11.86
N SER A 224 1.36 -24.11 11.80
CA SER A 224 -0.08 -24.01 12.07
C SER A 224 -0.44 -23.76 13.53
N GLN A 225 0.52 -23.82 14.46
CA GLN A 225 0.31 -23.53 15.88
C GLN A 225 0.87 -22.16 16.28
N ILE A 226 1.17 -21.33 15.29
CA ILE A 226 1.74 -19.99 15.46
C ILE A 226 0.73 -18.96 14.96
N THR A 227 0.32 -18.06 15.85
CA THR A 227 -0.55 -16.94 15.50
C THR A 227 0.23 -15.63 15.56
N VAL A 228 0.17 -14.83 14.50
CA VAL A 228 0.82 -13.52 14.43
C VAL A 228 -0.25 -12.44 14.36
N VAL A 229 -0.22 -11.47 15.26
CA VAL A 229 -1.24 -10.42 15.40
C VAL A 229 -0.59 -9.04 15.46
N ASP A 230 -1.20 -8.07 14.80
CA ASP A 230 -0.80 -6.65 14.78
C ASP A 230 -1.34 -5.87 16.00
N GLN A 231 -0.79 -4.68 16.30
CA GLN A 231 -1.28 -3.84 17.40
C GLN A 231 -2.75 -3.39 17.26
N LYS A 232 -3.31 -3.47 16.04
CA LYS A 232 -4.72 -3.16 15.76
C LYS A 232 -5.66 -4.34 16.00
N GLY A 233 -5.15 -5.50 16.40
CA GLY A 233 -5.92 -6.74 16.56
C GLY A 233 -6.14 -7.50 15.25
N ASN A 234 -5.46 -7.12 14.17
CA ASN A 234 -5.53 -7.86 12.90
C ASN A 234 -4.71 -9.15 13.00
N LEU A 235 -5.35 -10.29 12.76
CA LEU A 235 -4.64 -11.56 12.61
C LEU A 235 -3.89 -11.55 11.26
N LEU A 236 -2.56 -11.55 11.32
CA LEU A 236 -1.68 -11.55 10.15
C LEU A 236 -1.32 -12.96 9.70
N SER A 237 -1.29 -13.92 10.62
CA SER A 237 -1.12 -15.33 10.30
C SER A 237 -2.41 -15.87 9.69
N ASP A 238 -2.40 -16.09 8.37
CA ASP A 238 -3.47 -16.79 7.67
C ASP A 238 -3.47 -18.27 8.11
N GLN A 239 -4.15 -18.60 9.20
CA GLN A 239 -4.33 -19.99 9.64
C GLN A 239 -5.49 -20.69 8.89
N ALA A 240 -6.08 -20.04 7.90
CA ALA A 240 -7.21 -20.58 7.16
C ALA A 240 -6.84 -20.87 5.71
N GLU A 241 -5.73 -21.57 5.48
CA GLU A 241 -5.37 -22.08 4.13
C GLU A 241 -6.48 -22.94 3.50
N ASN A 242 -7.45 -23.45 4.28
CA ASN A 242 -8.48 -24.39 3.82
C ASN A 242 -9.93 -23.96 4.08
N SER A 243 -10.20 -22.70 4.49
CA SER A 243 -11.60 -22.25 4.55
C SER A 243 -12.06 -21.89 3.14
N GLU A 244 -13.22 -22.41 2.70
CA GLU A 244 -13.84 -22.06 1.41
C GLU A 244 -13.97 -20.54 1.24
N LEU A 245 -14.17 -19.81 2.34
CA LEU A 245 -14.25 -18.35 2.37
C LEU A 245 -12.89 -17.67 2.08
N THR A 246 -11.77 -18.25 2.55
CA THR A 246 -10.42 -17.75 2.24
C THR A 246 -10.07 -17.99 0.78
N MET A 247 -10.48 -19.13 0.22
CA MET A 247 -10.29 -19.42 -1.21
C MET A 247 -11.11 -18.49 -2.09
N ALA A 248 -12.36 -18.20 -1.70
CA ALA A 248 -13.19 -17.20 -2.37
C ALA A 248 -12.56 -15.79 -2.30
N GLY A 249 -11.99 -15.42 -1.16
CA GLY A 249 -11.23 -14.17 -1.01
C GLY A 249 -10.01 -14.10 -1.95
N LYS A 250 -9.21 -15.17 -2.01
CA LYS A 250 -8.05 -15.26 -2.92
C LYS A 250 -8.45 -15.19 -4.39
N GLN A 251 -9.56 -15.80 -4.78
CA GLN A 251 -10.11 -15.74 -6.14
C GLN A 251 -10.56 -14.32 -6.48
N PHE A 252 -11.29 -13.66 -5.57
CA PHE A 252 -11.69 -12.26 -5.72
C PHE A 252 -10.49 -11.31 -5.87
N ASP A 253 -9.47 -11.47 -5.02
CA ASP A 253 -8.24 -10.67 -5.09
C ASP A 253 -7.47 -10.89 -6.39
N TYR A 254 -7.44 -12.12 -6.91
CA TYR A 254 -6.82 -12.44 -8.20
C TYR A 254 -7.54 -11.73 -9.35
N SER A 255 -8.88 -11.80 -9.40
CA SER A 255 -9.68 -11.08 -10.40
C SER A 255 -9.44 -9.57 -10.32
N ARG A 256 -9.49 -8.97 -9.13
CA ARG A 256 -9.24 -7.53 -8.93
C ARG A 256 -7.84 -7.11 -9.37
N ARG A 257 -6.83 -7.95 -9.13
CA ARG A 257 -5.45 -7.69 -9.58
C ARG A 257 -5.36 -7.73 -11.11
N MET A 258 -6.01 -8.68 -11.76
CA MET A 258 -6.07 -8.78 -13.21
C MET A 258 -6.76 -7.56 -13.83
N GLU A 259 -7.91 -7.16 -13.27
CA GLU A 259 -8.64 -5.95 -13.67
C GLU A 259 -7.76 -4.70 -13.54
N SER A 260 -7.11 -4.51 -12.39
CA SER A 260 -6.22 -3.37 -12.15
C SER A 260 -5.06 -3.32 -13.14
N MET A 261 -4.47 -4.48 -13.44
CA MET A 261 -3.37 -4.60 -14.40
C MET A 261 -3.82 -4.24 -15.83
N LEU A 262 -5.00 -4.70 -16.25
CA LEU A 262 -5.56 -4.39 -17.57
C LEU A 262 -5.97 -2.91 -17.65
N THR A 263 -6.58 -2.35 -16.62
CA THR A 263 -6.87 -0.92 -16.51
C THR A 263 -5.58 -0.08 -16.64
N GLN A 264 -4.49 -0.50 -15.98
CA GLN A 264 -3.21 0.19 -16.10
C GLN A 264 -2.63 0.12 -17.51
N ARG A 265 -2.79 -1.00 -18.22
CA ARG A 265 -2.38 -1.11 -19.63
C ARG A 265 -3.15 -0.17 -20.53
N VAL A 266 -4.48 -0.11 -20.35
CA VAL A 266 -5.33 0.86 -21.06
C VAL A 266 -4.88 2.29 -20.75
N HIS A 267 -4.57 2.58 -19.49
CA HIS A 267 -4.07 3.89 -19.08
C HIS A 267 -2.78 4.26 -19.79
N ASN A 268 -1.78 3.38 -19.77
CA ASN A 268 -0.47 3.62 -20.37
C ASN A 268 -0.54 3.86 -21.89
N ILE A 269 -1.54 3.30 -22.58
CA ILE A 269 -1.73 3.46 -24.03
C ILE A 269 -2.51 4.74 -24.37
N LEU A 270 -3.53 5.09 -23.58
CA LEU A 270 -4.38 6.23 -23.85
C LEU A 270 -3.82 7.55 -23.30
N GLN A 271 -3.09 7.51 -22.19
CA GLN A 271 -2.56 8.71 -21.51
C GLN A 271 -1.72 9.61 -22.41
N PRO A 272 -0.78 9.12 -23.25
CA PRO A 272 0.04 10.01 -24.09
C PRO A 272 -0.76 10.73 -25.18
N VAL A 273 -1.92 10.20 -25.55
CA VAL A 273 -2.74 10.74 -26.65
C VAL A 273 -3.83 11.66 -26.11
N LEU A 274 -4.48 11.27 -25.01
CA LEU A 274 -5.62 11.99 -24.45
C LEU A 274 -5.22 12.98 -23.36
N GLY A 275 -4.08 12.78 -22.70
CA GLY A 275 -3.65 13.55 -21.53
C GLY A 275 -4.21 13.00 -20.21
N ASN A 276 -3.63 13.46 -19.10
CA ASN A 276 -4.09 13.11 -17.75
C ASN A 276 -5.52 13.61 -17.51
N ASP A 277 -6.34 12.79 -16.83
CA ASP A 277 -7.71 13.10 -16.42
C ASP A 277 -8.71 13.41 -17.56
N ARG A 278 -8.36 13.09 -18.82
CA ARG A 278 -9.23 13.27 -20.00
C ARG A 278 -9.97 12.00 -20.43
N TYR A 279 -9.81 10.91 -19.67
CA TYR A 279 -10.50 9.66 -19.92
C TYR A 279 -10.64 8.85 -18.63
N LYS A 280 -11.60 7.93 -18.61
CA LYS A 280 -11.79 6.95 -17.55
C LYS A 280 -11.98 5.57 -18.18
N ALA A 281 -11.23 4.59 -17.69
CA ALA A 281 -11.31 3.21 -18.14
C ALA A 281 -11.66 2.31 -16.96
N GLU A 282 -12.62 1.43 -17.18
CA GLU A 282 -12.96 0.36 -16.25
C GLU A 282 -12.93 -0.97 -16.99
N VAL A 283 -12.37 -1.99 -16.32
CA VAL A 283 -12.23 -3.34 -16.85
C VAL A 283 -12.86 -4.30 -15.87
N SER A 284 -13.75 -5.16 -16.36
CA SER A 284 -14.27 -6.29 -15.60
C SER A 284 -13.81 -7.59 -16.24
N ALA A 285 -13.27 -8.49 -15.42
CA ALA A 285 -12.73 -9.78 -15.87
C ALA A 285 -13.50 -10.93 -15.21
N ASP A 286 -14.14 -11.76 -16.06
CA ASP A 286 -14.75 -13.02 -15.64
C ASP A 286 -13.71 -14.13 -15.75
N VAL A 287 -13.31 -14.70 -14.60
CA VAL A 287 -12.20 -15.64 -14.48
C VAL A 287 -12.72 -16.99 -13.99
N ASP A 288 -12.41 -18.05 -14.74
CA ASP A 288 -12.72 -19.42 -14.35
C ASP A 288 -11.65 -19.98 -13.41
N PHE A 289 -12.07 -20.28 -12.19
CA PHE A 289 -11.25 -20.95 -11.16
C PHE A 289 -11.58 -22.44 -11.01
N SER A 290 -12.37 -23.02 -11.91
CA SER A 290 -12.70 -24.44 -11.86
C SER A 290 -11.45 -25.31 -12.00
N ALA A 291 -11.32 -26.27 -11.09
CA ALA A 291 -10.25 -27.25 -11.09
C ALA A 291 -10.72 -28.48 -11.86
N VAL A 292 -10.42 -28.55 -13.16
CA VAL A 292 -10.78 -29.71 -13.99
C VAL A 292 -9.55 -30.59 -14.21
N GLU A 293 -9.61 -31.81 -13.68
CA GLU A 293 -8.66 -32.89 -13.95
C GLU A 293 -9.34 -33.93 -14.84
N SER A 294 -8.73 -34.22 -15.99
CA SER A 294 -9.25 -35.19 -16.96
C SER A 294 -8.19 -36.26 -17.24
N THR A 295 -8.58 -37.51 -17.05
CA THR A 295 -7.77 -38.67 -17.43
C THR A 295 -8.46 -39.36 -18.60
N SER A 296 -7.82 -39.35 -19.76
CA SER A 296 -8.29 -40.07 -20.95
C SER A 296 -7.41 -41.28 -21.18
N GLU A 297 -8.00 -42.47 -21.18
CA GLU A 297 -7.36 -43.73 -21.55
C GLU A 297 -7.88 -44.13 -22.94
N GLN A 298 -7.00 -44.14 -23.93
CA GLN A 298 -7.32 -44.56 -25.30
C GLN A 298 -6.54 -45.82 -25.65
N PHE A 299 -7.23 -46.77 -26.28
CA PHE A 299 -6.64 -48.00 -26.81
C PHE A 299 -6.59 -47.92 -28.33
N ASN A 300 -5.49 -48.35 -28.94
CA ASN A 300 -5.40 -48.44 -30.40
C ASN A 300 -5.97 -49.77 -30.90
N PRO A 301 -7.11 -49.80 -31.62
CA PRO A 301 -7.71 -51.03 -32.11
C PRO A 301 -7.03 -51.59 -33.37
N ASP A 302 -6.23 -50.79 -34.07
CA ASP A 302 -5.70 -51.13 -35.41
C ASP A 302 -4.42 -51.97 -35.34
N GLN A 303 -3.74 -52.00 -34.19
CA GLN A 303 -2.51 -52.77 -33.98
C GLN A 303 -2.59 -53.66 -32.73
N PRO A 304 -3.46 -54.69 -32.71
CA PRO A 304 -3.49 -55.64 -31.61
C PRO A 304 -2.23 -56.53 -31.65
N ALA A 305 -1.34 -56.37 -30.70
CA ALA A 305 -0.16 -57.23 -30.57
C ALA A 305 -0.56 -58.55 -29.92
N LEU A 306 -0.44 -59.68 -30.65
CA LEU A 306 -0.73 -60.99 -30.08
C LEU A 306 0.33 -61.35 -29.02
N ARG A 307 -0.07 -61.47 -27.75
CA ARG A 307 0.82 -61.86 -26.64
C ARG A 307 1.00 -63.37 -26.55
N SER A 308 -0.10 -64.12 -26.68
CA SER A 308 -0.06 -65.58 -26.63
C SER A 308 -1.24 -66.19 -27.37
N GLU A 309 -1.00 -67.28 -28.09
CA GLU A 309 -2.04 -68.10 -28.70
C GLU A 309 -1.89 -69.55 -28.22
N GLN A 310 -2.98 -70.11 -27.68
CA GLN A 310 -3.07 -71.54 -27.37
C GLN A 310 -4.10 -72.16 -28.31
N SER A 311 -3.63 -73.03 -29.21
CA SER A 311 -4.48 -73.79 -30.12
C SER A 311 -4.51 -75.27 -29.71
N VAL A 312 -5.72 -75.83 -29.61
CA VAL A 312 -5.99 -77.26 -29.41
C VAL A 312 -6.68 -77.75 -30.66
N ASN A 313 -6.00 -78.60 -31.43
CA ASN A 313 -6.56 -79.26 -32.60
C ASN A 313 -6.65 -80.76 -32.30
N GLU A 314 -7.88 -81.24 -32.10
CA GLU A 314 -8.18 -82.63 -31.84
C GLU A 314 -8.87 -83.22 -33.07
N GLN A 315 -8.22 -84.20 -33.70
CA GLN A 315 -8.74 -84.94 -34.84
C GLN A 315 -8.88 -86.40 -34.42
N ARG A 316 -10.10 -86.86 -34.14
CA ARG A 316 -10.36 -88.29 -33.91
C ARG A 316 -10.83 -88.91 -35.21
N THR A 317 -9.90 -89.54 -35.90
CA THR A 317 -10.23 -90.51 -36.95
C THR A 317 -10.44 -91.84 -36.25
N ALA A 318 -11.63 -92.44 -36.38
CA ALA A 318 -11.83 -93.81 -35.94
C ALA A 318 -10.96 -94.74 -36.80
N SER A 319 -9.75 -95.07 -36.33
CA SER A 319 -8.90 -96.06 -36.97
C SER A 319 -9.14 -97.44 -36.36
N ASN A 320 -9.34 -98.42 -37.25
CA ASN A 320 -9.32 -99.88 -37.11
C ASN A 320 -9.60 -100.46 -35.72
N GLY A 321 -10.72 -101.17 -35.61
CA GLY A 321 -11.15 -101.87 -34.40
C GLY A 321 -10.10 -102.85 -33.82
N PRO A 322 -10.22 -103.19 -32.53
CA PRO A 322 -9.21 -103.96 -31.79
C PRO A 322 -9.06 -105.39 -32.35
N GLN A 323 -7.83 -105.80 -32.71
CA GLN A 323 -7.47 -107.20 -32.95
C GLN A 323 -6.85 -107.79 -31.68
N GLY A 324 -7.56 -108.72 -31.04
CA GLY A 324 -7.06 -109.51 -29.91
C GLY A 324 -8.19 -110.25 -29.18
N VAL A 325 -7.98 -111.54 -28.87
CA VAL A 325 -8.99 -112.42 -28.26
C VAL A 325 -9.33 -111.99 -26.81
N PRO A 326 -10.62 -111.81 -26.44
CA PRO A 326 -11.03 -111.25 -25.14
C PRO A 326 -10.73 -112.16 -23.93
N GLY A 327 -10.03 -111.62 -22.92
CA GLY A 327 -9.90 -112.20 -21.59
C GLY A 327 -10.91 -111.56 -20.62
N ALA A 328 -11.67 -112.39 -19.91
CA ALA A 328 -12.66 -111.97 -18.93
C ALA A 328 -12.01 -111.30 -17.71
N LEU A 329 -12.71 -110.31 -17.14
CA LEU A 329 -12.38 -109.51 -15.95
C LEU A 329 -11.60 -108.21 -16.23
N SER A 330 -12.28 -107.22 -16.81
CA SER A 330 -12.32 -105.84 -16.28
C SER A 330 -13.16 -104.96 -17.20
N ASN A 331 -14.36 -104.60 -16.75
CA ASN A 331 -15.00 -103.29 -16.86
C ASN A 331 -16.53 -103.46 -16.91
N GLN A 332 -17.14 -103.57 -15.73
CA GLN A 332 -18.58 -103.61 -15.56
C GLN A 332 -19.09 -102.14 -15.51
N PRO A 333 -20.00 -101.71 -16.41
CA PRO A 333 -20.50 -100.34 -16.41
C PRO A 333 -21.53 -100.08 -15.29
N PRO A 334 -21.62 -98.87 -14.72
CA PRO A 334 -22.70 -98.48 -13.82
C PRO A 334 -24.04 -98.41 -14.57
N ALA A 335 -25.13 -98.77 -13.88
CA ALA A 335 -26.46 -98.85 -14.45
C ALA A 335 -26.96 -97.49 -14.99
N PRO A 336 -27.61 -97.46 -16.17
CA PRO A 336 -28.16 -96.23 -16.75
C PRO A 336 -29.43 -95.78 -16.01
N ALA A 337 -29.50 -94.47 -15.73
CA ALA A 337 -30.71 -93.81 -15.25
C ALA A 337 -31.81 -93.86 -16.32
N SER A 338 -33.00 -94.31 -15.92
CA SER A 338 -34.19 -94.38 -16.78
C SER A 338 -34.93 -93.03 -16.75
N ALA A 339 -35.02 -92.36 -17.89
CA ALA A 339 -36.01 -91.31 -18.13
C ALA A 339 -37.06 -91.85 -19.12
N PRO A 340 -38.36 -91.83 -18.80
CA PRO A 340 -39.39 -92.30 -19.73
C PRO A 340 -39.70 -91.21 -20.76
N GLN A 341 -39.48 -91.50 -22.04
CA GLN A 341 -40.09 -90.75 -23.13
C GLN A 341 -40.89 -91.69 -24.02
N THR A 342 -42.19 -91.42 -24.05
CA THR A 342 -43.20 -92.08 -24.87
C THR A 342 -43.36 -91.34 -26.19
N THR A 343 -43.23 -92.01 -27.33
CA THR A 343 -43.94 -91.66 -28.57
C THR A 343 -44.01 -92.89 -29.48
N GLY A 344 -45.22 -93.23 -29.95
CA GLY A 344 -45.51 -94.46 -30.68
C GLY A 344 -45.42 -94.35 -32.21
N GLY A 345 -45.70 -95.49 -32.85
CA GLY A 345 -46.17 -95.60 -34.24
C GLY A 345 -45.10 -95.68 -35.35
N THR A 346 -44.91 -96.91 -35.85
CA THR A 346 -44.41 -97.40 -37.17
C THR A 346 -44.62 -96.49 -38.40
N PRO A 347 -44.07 -96.76 -39.62
CA PRO A 347 -43.15 -97.84 -40.08
C PRO A 347 -42.00 -97.45 -41.08
N GLY A 348 -40.93 -98.25 -41.10
CA GLY A 348 -40.05 -98.63 -42.23
C GLY A 348 -39.53 -97.61 -43.27
N ALA A 349 -38.20 -97.39 -43.31
CA ALA A 349 -37.47 -97.01 -44.53
C ALA A 349 -35.96 -97.38 -44.48
N ALA A 350 -35.51 -98.00 -45.58
CA ALA A 350 -34.17 -98.20 -46.15
C ALA A 350 -32.90 -98.09 -45.27
N GLY A 351 -32.08 -99.15 -45.29
CA GLY A 351 -30.87 -99.31 -44.50
C GLY A 351 -29.78 -98.26 -44.72
N MET A 352 -29.28 -97.71 -43.63
CA MET A 352 -28.02 -96.96 -43.57
C MET A 352 -26.86 -97.96 -43.69
N VAL A 353 -26.04 -97.86 -44.74
CA VAL A 353 -24.85 -98.71 -44.93
C VAL A 353 -23.81 -98.31 -43.87
N GLN A 354 -23.31 -99.27 -43.09
CA GLN A 354 -22.31 -99.03 -42.04
C GLN A 354 -20.94 -98.64 -42.63
N PRO A 355 -20.18 -97.73 -41.98
CA PRO A 355 -18.82 -97.37 -42.37
C PRO A 355 -17.92 -98.61 -42.51
N GLY A 356 -17.17 -98.70 -43.61
CA GLY A 356 -16.31 -99.86 -43.90
C GLY A 356 -16.96 -101.01 -44.67
N GLN A 357 -18.25 -100.92 -45.04
CA GLN A 357 -18.88 -101.87 -45.99
C GLN A 357 -18.85 -101.33 -47.43
N PRO A 358 -18.82 -102.22 -48.45
CA PRO A 358 -19.00 -101.86 -49.85
C PRO A 358 -20.30 -101.07 -50.06
N LEU A 359 -20.21 -99.92 -50.69
CA LEU A 359 -21.39 -99.19 -51.14
C LEU A 359 -22.12 -100.04 -52.18
N VAL A 360 -23.45 -100.16 -52.07
CA VAL A 360 -24.29 -100.91 -53.01
C VAL A 360 -25.25 -99.96 -53.73
N ASP A 361 -25.55 -100.24 -55.00
CA ASP A 361 -26.52 -99.50 -55.79
C ASP A 361 -27.97 -99.89 -55.44
N ALA A 362 -28.96 -99.21 -56.05
CA ALA A 362 -30.38 -99.43 -55.79
C ALA A 362 -30.89 -100.85 -56.15
N ASN A 363 -30.10 -101.63 -56.87
CA ASN A 363 -30.40 -103.02 -57.26
C ASN A 363 -29.59 -104.04 -56.44
N GLY A 364 -28.78 -103.59 -55.47
CA GLY A 364 -28.03 -104.44 -54.54
C GLY A 364 -26.66 -104.91 -55.06
N GLN A 365 -26.10 -104.31 -56.11
CA GLN A 365 -24.76 -104.62 -56.61
C GLN A 365 -23.70 -103.67 -56.02
N GLN A 366 -22.50 -104.18 -55.72
CA GLN A 366 -21.41 -103.39 -55.10
C GLN A 366 -20.81 -102.39 -56.10
N ILE A 367 -20.69 -101.14 -55.69
CA ILE A 367 -20.09 -100.06 -56.47
C ILE A 367 -18.56 -100.21 -56.37
N MET A 368 -17.91 -100.55 -57.48
CA MET A 368 -16.46 -100.69 -57.59
C MET A 368 -15.80 -99.37 -57.97
N ASP A 369 -14.63 -99.10 -57.37
CA ASP A 369 -13.80 -97.95 -57.72
C ASP A 369 -13.17 -98.18 -59.12
N PRO A 370 -13.40 -97.30 -60.10
CA PRO A 370 -12.88 -97.46 -61.46
C PRO A 370 -11.34 -97.42 -61.54
N ALA A 371 -10.63 -96.92 -60.52
CA ALA A 371 -9.16 -96.83 -60.52
C ALA A 371 -8.47 -98.07 -59.93
N THR A 372 -9.10 -98.79 -59.00
CA THR A 372 -8.46 -99.89 -58.24
C THR A 372 -9.17 -101.24 -58.36
N GLY A 373 -10.36 -101.28 -58.97
CA GLY A 373 -11.12 -102.51 -59.20
C GLY A 373 -11.65 -103.19 -57.93
N GLN A 374 -11.56 -102.52 -56.77
CA GLN A 374 -12.09 -102.98 -55.49
C GLN A 374 -13.38 -102.22 -55.13
N PRO A 375 -14.28 -102.81 -54.32
CA PRO A 375 -15.48 -102.12 -53.87
C PRO A 375 -15.15 -100.85 -53.07
N MET A 376 -15.83 -99.74 -53.34
CA MET A 376 -15.68 -98.50 -52.57
C MET A 376 -16.32 -98.66 -51.19
N LEU A 377 -15.57 -98.41 -50.12
CA LEU A 377 -16.06 -98.49 -48.74
C LEU A 377 -16.58 -97.14 -48.26
N ALA A 378 -17.66 -97.16 -47.46
CA ALA A 378 -18.17 -95.95 -46.80
C ALA A 378 -17.13 -95.37 -45.80
N PRO A 379 -16.79 -94.07 -45.87
CA PRO A 379 -15.75 -93.46 -45.04
C PRO A 379 -16.15 -93.42 -43.55
N TYR A 380 -15.16 -93.56 -42.66
CA TYR A 380 -15.40 -93.43 -41.23
C TYR A 380 -15.71 -91.97 -40.85
N PRO A 381 -16.70 -91.73 -39.97
CA PRO A 381 -16.91 -90.40 -39.41
C PRO A 381 -15.65 -89.98 -38.65
N ALA A 382 -15.21 -88.74 -38.86
CA ALA A 382 -14.06 -88.17 -38.17
C ALA A 382 -14.51 -86.92 -37.40
N ASP A 383 -14.32 -86.94 -36.09
CA ASP A 383 -14.62 -85.80 -35.23
C ASP A 383 -13.44 -84.84 -35.24
N LYS A 384 -13.69 -83.59 -35.68
CA LYS A 384 -12.70 -82.50 -35.65
C LYS A 384 -13.12 -81.49 -34.59
N ARG A 385 -12.24 -81.17 -33.66
CA ARG A 385 -12.42 -80.08 -32.69
C ARG A 385 -11.21 -79.16 -32.73
N GLN A 386 -11.43 -77.92 -33.15
CA GLN A 386 -10.42 -76.86 -33.12
C GLN A 386 -10.85 -75.78 -32.12
N GLN A 387 -9.99 -75.47 -31.16
CA GLN A 387 -10.18 -74.43 -30.17
C GLN A 387 -8.93 -73.54 -30.17
N SER A 388 -9.07 -72.22 -30.32
CA SER A 388 -7.97 -71.25 -30.21
C SER A 388 -8.32 -70.18 -29.18
N THR A 389 -7.41 -69.93 -28.24
CA THR A 389 -7.49 -68.81 -27.28
C THR A 389 -6.34 -67.86 -27.58
N LYS A 390 -6.64 -66.61 -27.93
CA LYS A 390 -5.67 -65.56 -28.25
C LYS A 390 -5.75 -64.45 -27.22
N ASN A 391 -4.60 -64.10 -26.63
CA ASN A 391 -4.45 -62.95 -25.75
C ASN A 391 -3.72 -61.85 -26.51
N PHE A 392 -4.24 -60.63 -26.46
CA PHE A 392 -3.65 -59.46 -27.10
C PHE A 392 -3.16 -58.46 -26.05
N GLU A 393 -2.07 -57.78 -26.36
CA GLU A 393 -1.69 -56.51 -25.74
C GLU A 393 -2.13 -55.39 -26.68
N LEU A 394 -2.95 -54.47 -26.17
CA LEU A 394 -3.34 -53.28 -26.90
C LEU A 394 -2.47 -52.13 -26.41
N ASP A 395 -1.96 -51.35 -27.36
CA ASP A 395 -1.31 -50.09 -27.04
C ASP A 395 -2.28 -49.19 -26.28
N ARG A 396 -1.83 -48.72 -25.12
CA ARG A 396 -2.59 -47.84 -24.24
C ARG A 396 -1.90 -46.48 -24.16
N SER A 397 -2.63 -45.44 -24.53
CA SER A 397 -2.24 -44.05 -24.29
C SER A 397 -3.06 -43.47 -23.14
N ILE A 398 -2.38 -43.06 -22.07
CA ILE A 398 -3.00 -42.36 -20.94
C ILE A 398 -2.59 -40.90 -21.04
N SER A 399 -3.56 -40.02 -21.28
CA SER A 399 -3.38 -38.58 -21.19
C SER A 399 -4.00 -38.09 -19.90
N HIS A 400 -3.15 -37.60 -18.98
CA HIS A 400 -3.58 -36.91 -17.78
C HIS A 400 -3.45 -35.40 -18.00
N THR A 401 -4.58 -34.71 -18.13
CA THR A 401 -4.63 -33.27 -18.36
C THR A 401 -5.19 -32.57 -17.13
N LYS A 402 -4.38 -31.70 -16.52
CA LYS A 402 -4.81 -30.80 -15.45
C LYS A 402 -4.94 -29.39 -16.03
N GLN A 403 -6.16 -28.86 -16.05
CA GLN A 403 -6.40 -27.49 -16.53
C GLN A 403 -5.81 -26.48 -15.55
N GLN A 404 -5.22 -25.41 -16.09
CA GLN A 404 -4.77 -24.27 -15.27
C GLN A 404 -6.00 -23.51 -14.74
N GLN A 405 -6.02 -23.25 -13.44
CA GLN A 405 -7.03 -22.38 -12.81
C GLN A 405 -6.70 -20.91 -13.09
N GLY A 406 -7.72 -20.05 -13.09
CA GLY A 406 -7.54 -18.61 -13.29
C GLY A 406 -7.50 -18.20 -14.77
N ARG A 407 -8.16 -18.96 -15.64
CA ARG A 407 -8.30 -18.63 -17.07
C ARG A 407 -9.35 -17.54 -17.26
N LEU A 408 -9.06 -16.57 -18.12
CA LEU A 408 -10.02 -15.53 -18.48
C LEU A 408 -11.10 -16.12 -19.39
N ASN A 409 -12.35 -16.12 -18.92
CA ASN A 409 -13.52 -16.54 -19.70
C ASN A 409 -14.02 -15.42 -20.59
N ARG A 410 -14.13 -14.21 -20.03
CA ARG A 410 -14.66 -13.04 -20.73
C ARG A 410 -14.10 -11.75 -20.16
N LEU A 411 -13.80 -10.82 -21.05
CA LEU A 411 -13.43 -9.46 -20.70
C LEU A 411 -14.52 -8.45 -21.11
N SER A 412 -14.80 -7.48 -20.25
CA SER A 412 -15.63 -6.33 -20.59
C SER A 412 -14.89 -5.05 -20.26
N VAL A 413 -14.62 -4.24 -21.29
CA VAL A 413 -13.87 -2.99 -21.16
C VAL A 413 -14.74 -1.83 -21.58
N SER A 414 -14.85 -0.83 -20.71
CA SER A 414 -15.56 0.41 -20.99
C SER A 414 -14.61 1.58 -20.81
N VAL A 415 -14.46 2.38 -21.86
CA VAL A 415 -13.64 3.59 -21.85
C VAL A 415 -14.51 4.78 -22.20
N VAL A 416 -14.48 5.79 -21.35
CA VAL A 416 -15.13 7.07 -21.59
C VAL A 416 -14.04 8.11 -21.82
N VAL A 417 -14.15 8.86 -22.90
CA VAL A 417 -13.19 9.89 -23.30
C VAL A 417 -13.88 11.26 -23.24
N ASP A 418 -13.18 12.27 -22.71
CA ASP A 418 -13.64 13.66 -22.69
C ASP A 418 -13.41 14.34 -24.04
N ASP A 419 -14.13 15.44 -24.29
CA ASP A 419 -14.03 16.23 -25.52
C ASP A 419 -12.59 16.70 -25.76
N GLN A 420 -12.18 16.85 -27.02
CA GLN A 420 -10.89 17.45 -27.36
C GLN A 420 -10.92 18.96 -27.15
N VAL A 421 -9.84 19.52 -26.60
CA VAL A 421 -9.65 20.96 -26.45
C VAL A 421 -8.91 21.49 -27.69
N LYS A 422 -9.60 22.26 -28.52
CA LYS A 422 -9.01 22.93 -29.69
C LYS A 422 -8.71 24.38 -29.33
N ILE A 423 -7.44 24.75 -29.43
CA ILE A 423 -6.98 26.14 -29.26
C ILE A 423 -6.98 26.78 -30.64
N ASN A 424 -7.75 27.85 -30.83
CA ASN A 424 -7.69 28.62 -32.06
C ASN A 424 -6.34 29.38 -32.10
N PRO A 425 -5.45 29.11 -33.08
CA PRO A 425 -4.13 29.73 -33.12
C PRO A 425 -4.17 31.25 -33.37
N ALA A 426 -5.29 31.80 -33.85
CA ALA A 426 -5.45 33.22 -34.12
C ALA A 426 -6.06 34.01 -32.95
N SER A 427 -6.97 33.42 -32.17
CA SER A 427 -7.69 34.12 -31.08
C SER A 427 -7.30 33.67 -29.67
N GLY A 428 -6.57 32.56 -29.53
CA GLY A 428 -6.26 31.95 -28.23
C GLY A 428 -7.48 31.35 -27.53
N GLU A 429 -8.66 31.33 -28.17
CA GLU A 429 -9.88 30.80 -27.60
C GLU A 429 -9.87 29.27 -27.59
N THR A 430 -10.14 28.67 -26.43
CA THR A 430 -10.25 27.22 -26.25
C THR A 430 -11.69 26.78 -26.49
N THR A 431 -11.91 25.95 -27.50
CA THR A 431 -13.21 25.34 -27.77
C THR A 431 -13.17 23.85 -27.45
N ARG A 432 -14.24 23.31 -26.87
CA ARG A 432 -14.42 21.88 -26.64
C ARG A 432 -15.22 21.30 -27.79
N ALA A 433 -14.72 20.22 -28.38
CA ALA A 433 -15.41 19.52 -29.47
C ALA A 433 -15.35 18.01 -29.24
N PRO A 434 -16.38 17.25 -29.62
CA PRO A 434 -16.33 15.80 -29.55
C PRO A 434 -15.26 15.23 -30.49
N TRP A 435 -14.77 14.04 -30.16
CA TRP A 435 -13.92 13.25 -31.07
C TRP A 435 -14.71 12.74 -32.27
N SER A 436 -14.06 12.63 -33.42
CA SER A 436 -14.70 12.06 -34.62
C SER A 436 -14.88 10.55 -34.49
N ALA A 437 -15.83 9.98 -35.25
CA ALA A 437 -16.09 8.54 -35.24
C ALA A 437 -14.85 7.72 -35.63
N ASP A 438 -14.04 8.22 -36.56
CA ASP A 438 -12.79 7.58 -36.98
C ASP A 438 -11.73 7.54 -35.86
N GLU A 439 -11.66 8.61 -35.04
CA GLU A 439 -10.77 8.67 -33.88
C GLU A 439 -11.22 7.71 -32.79
N LEU A 440 -12.51 7.66 -32.50
CA LEU A 440 -13.09 6.70 -31.56
C LEU A 440 -12.84 5.24 -32.01
N ALA A 441 -12.94 4.96 -33.31
CA ALA A 441 -12.62 3.65 -33.86
C ALA A 441 -11.11 3.31 -33.70
N ARG A 442 -10.22 4.30 -33.83
CA ARG A 442 -8.78 4.13 -33.56
C ARG A 442 -8.52 3.85 -32.09
N PHE A 443 -9.12 4.60 -31.17
CA PHE A 443 -9.00 4.35 -29.74
C PHE A 443 -9.54 2.98 -29.35
N THR A 444 -10.66 2.57 -29.94
CA THR A 444 -11.23 1.23 -29.73
C THR A 444 -10.23 0.13 -30.09
N ARG A 445 -9.54 0.24 -31.25
CA ARG A 445 -8.49 -0.73 -31.64
C ARG A 445 -7.31 -0.74 -30.67
N LEU A 446 -6.83 0.44 -30.26
CA LEU A 446 -5.73 0.54 -29.29
C LEU A 446 -6.08 -0.12 -27.96
N VAL A 447 -7.30 0.07 -27.49
CA VAL A 447 -7.80 -0.57 -26.27
C VAL A 447 -7.92 -2.08 -26.47
N GLN A 448 -8.46 -2.54 -27.60
CA GLN A 448 -8.56 -3.96 -27.94
C GLN A 448 -7.18 -4.65 -27.94
N ASP A 449 -6.18 -4.03 -28.56
CA ASP A 449 -4.82 -4.57 -28.61
C ASP A 449 -4.15 -4.59 -27.23
N ALA A 450 -4.37 -3.54 -26.42
CA ALA A 450 -3.77 -3.42 -25.08
C ALA A 450 -4.28 -4.48 -24.09
N VAL A 451 -5.57 -4.83 -24.17
CA VAL A 451 -6.19 -5.81 -23.29
C VAL A 451 -6.13 -7.24 -23.83
N GLY A 452 -5.71 -7.41 -25.08
CA GLY A 452 -5.64 -8.72 -25.74
C GLY A 452 -7.02 -9.27 -26.11
N PHE A 453 -7.90 -8.41 -26.63
CA PHE A 453 -9.27 -8.72 -27.03
C PHE A 453 -9.36 -10.00 -27.88
N ASP A 454 -10.34 -10.84 -27.56
CA ASP A 454 -10.63 -12.06 -28.30
C ASP A 454 -12.13 -12.25 -28.49
N ALA A 455 -12.56 -12.25 -29.76
CA ALA A 455 -13.95 -12.46 -30.12
C ALA A 455 -14.45 -13.88 -29.78
N SER A 456 -13.56 -14.89 -29.75
CA SER A 456 -13.93 -16.27 -29.43
C SER A 456 -14.27 -16.47 -27.95
N ARG A 457 -13.68 -15.64 -27.06
CA ARG A 457 -14.01 -15.57 -25.62
C ARG A 457 -15.30 -14.79 -25.35
N GLY A 458 -15.82 -14.07 -26.34
CA GLY A 458 -16.96 -13.17 -26.17
C GLY A 458 -16.61 -11.87 -25.45
N ASP A 459 -15.36 -11.42 -25.59
CA ASP A 459 -14.93 -10.13 -25.04
C ASP A 459 -15.72 -8.96 -25.66
N SER A 460 -15.90 -7.89 -24.91
CA SER A 460 -16.54 -6.66 -25.38
C SER A 460 -15.71 -5.42 -25.01
N VAL A 461 -15.55 -4.51 -25.97
CA VAL A 461 -14.85 -3.24 -25.78
C VAL A 461 -15.74 -2.12 -26.31
N SER A 462 -16.03 -1.14 -25.46
CA SER A 462 -16.80 0.05 -25.82
C SER A 462 -16.01 1.31 -25.48
N VAL A 463 -15.83 2.19 -26.47
CA VAL A 463 -15.23 3.50 -26.28
C VAL A 463 -16.25 4.56 -26.68
N ILE A 464 -16.63 5.41 -25.73
CA ILE A 464 -17.63 6.46 -25.93
C ILE A 464 -17.06 7.82 -25.58
N ASN A 465 -17.48 8.85 -26.32
CA ASN A 465 -17.15 10.24 -25.99
C ASN A 465 -18.26 10.82 -25.11
N MET A 466 -17.90 11.34 -23.93
CA MET A 466 -18.81 12.09 -23.07
C MET A 466 -18.07 13.26 -22.41
N PRO A 467 -18.65 14.47 -22.40
CA PRO A 467 -18.02 15.62 -21.77
C PRO A 467 -17.94 15.42 -20.25
N PHE A 468 -16.74 15.60 -19.68
CA PHE A 468 -16.54 15.47 -18.24
C PHE A 468 -16.97 16.76 -17.53
N SER A 469 -17.65 16.61 -16.40
CA SER A 469 -18.01 17.73 -15.53
C SER A 469 -16.73 18.38 -15.00
N ALA A 470 -16.56 19.68 -15.29
CA ALA A 470 -15.44 20.46 -14.77
C ALA A 470 -15.66 20.78 -13.29
N GLU A 471 -15.43 19.82 -12.39
CA GLU A 471 -15.32 20.12 -10.97
C GLU A 471 -14.13 19.40 -10.32
N ARG A 472 -13.31 20.23 -9.63
CA ARG A 472 -12.20 19.93 -8.72
C ARG A 472 -10.85 19.56 -9.34
N GLY A 473 -10.30 20.49 -10.11
CA GLY A 473 -8.97 20.97 -9.76
C GLY A 473 -9.15 22.11 -8.78
N GLU A 474 -8.80 21.93 -7.50
CA GLU A 474 -8.47 23.10 -6.68
C GLU A 474 -7.41 23.85 -7.47
N ALA A 475 -7.74 25.05 -7.94
CA ALA A 475 -6.71 25.99 -8.35
C ALA A 475 -5.84 26.12 -7.11
N ILE A 476 -4.64 25.53 -7.14
CA ILE A 476 -3.67 25.66 -6.07
C ILE A 476 -3.48 27.15 -5.95
N ALA A 477 -4.09 27.76 -4.93
CA ALA A 477 -3.94 29.17 -4.67
C ALA A 477 -2.45 29.34 -4.38
N GLU A 478 -1.71 29.87 -5.35
CA GLU A 478 -0.29 30.16 -5.18
C GLU A 478 -0.18 30.99 -3.92
N ILE A 479 0.43 30.39 -2.89
CA ILE A 479 0.55 30.97 -1.56
C ILE A 479 1.12 32.38 -1.75
N PRO A 480 0.34 33.44 -1.45
CA PRO A 480 0.76 34.78 -1.82
C PRO A 480 2.11 35.10 -1.19
N PHE A 481 3.02 35.73 -1.94
CA PHE A 481 4.40 35.94 -1.50
C PHE A 481 4.54 36.59 -0.11
N TYR A 482 3.55 37.39 0.31
CA TYR A 482 3.50 38.06 1.61
C TYR A 482 3.26 37.12 2.81
N SER A 483 2.76 35.92 2.57
CA SER A 483 2.52 34.91 3.61
C SER A 483 3.74 34.04 3.90
N GLN A 484 4.82 34.20 3.13
CA GLN A 484 6.07 33.47 3.35
C GLN A 484 6.87 34.11 4.51
N PRO A 485 7.47 33.33 5.43
CA PRO A 485 8.16 33.86 6.62
C PRO A 485 9.27 34.88 6.31
N TRP A 486 10.02 34.68 5.23
CA TRP A 486 11.09 35.58 4.82
C TRP A 486 10.59 36.99 4.47
N PHE A 487 9.34 37.14 4.00
CA PHE A 487 8.78 38.44 3.64
C PHE A 487 8.69 39.34 4.88
N TRP A 488 8.23 38.79 6.00
CA TRP A 488 8.16 39.52 7.27
C TRP A 488 9.53 39.84 7.85
N ASP A 489 10.53 38.99 7.63
CA ASP A 489 11.91 39.28 8.05
C ASP A 489 12.52 40.43 7.24
N ILE A 490 12.25 40.48 5.93
CA ILE A 490 12.64 41.62 5.09
C ILE A 490 11.87 42.89 5.47
N VAL A 491 10.56 42.81 5.70
CA VAL A 491 9.74 43.96 6.13
C VAL A 491 10.29 44.55 7.43
N LYS A 492 10.67 43.73 8.42
CA LYS A 492 11.30 44.20 9.67
C LYS A 492 12.64 44.89 9.42
N GLN A 493 13.48 44.35 8.54
CA GLN A 493 14.75 45.00 8.17
C GLN A 493 14.53 46.34 7.48
N VAL A 494 13.59 46.42 6.54
CA VAL A 494 13.25 47.67 5.84
C VAL A 494 12.67 48.70 6.80
N LEU A 495 11.79 48.29 7.73
CA LEU A 495 11.28 49.18 8.79
C LEU A 495 12.39 49.66 9.72
N GLY A 496 13.35 48.80 10.07
CA GLY A 496 14.52 49.18 10.86
C GLY A 496 15.38 50.22 10.15
N VAL A 497 15.65 50.03 8.85
CA VAL A 497 16.40 51.00 8.03
C VAL A 497 15.62 52.31 7.89
N LEU A 498 14.31 52.25 7.64
CA LEU A 498 13.44 53.42 7.52
C LEU A 498 13.38 54.21 8.84
N PHE A 499 13.31 53.52 9.98
CA PHE A 499 13.36 54.14 11.29
C PHE A 499 14.67 54.90 11.53
N ILE A 500 15.81 54.30 11.15
CA ILE A 500 17.12 54.98 11.19
C ILE A 500 17.12 56.20 10.25
N LEU A 501 16.56 56.07 9.05
CA LEU A 501 16.48 57.16 8.07
C LEU A 501 15.63 58.33 8.59
N VAL A 502 14.48 58.03 9.19
CA VAL A 502 13.60 59.03 9.85
C VAL A 502 14.29 59.65 11.06
N LEU A 503 15.08 58.89 11.83
CA LEU A 503 15.84 59.44 12.95
C LEU A 503 16.95 60.39 12.46
N VAL A 504 17.68 60.02 11.40
CA VAL A 504 18.71 60.88 10.80
C VAL A 504 18.10 62.13 10.15
N PHE A 505 17.06 62.00 9.34
CA PHE A 505 16.45 63.16 8.67
C PHE A 505 15.52 63.99 9.56
N GLY A 506 14.82 63.35 10.50
CA GLY A 506 13.83 63.97 11.38
C GLY A 506 14.41 64.54 12.68
N VAL A 507 15.51 63.98 13.20
CA VAL A 507 16.15 64.48 14.43
C VAL A 507 17.49 65.14 14.14
N LEU A 508 18.37 64.51 13.35
CA LEU A 508 19.72 65.04 13.13
C LEU A 508 19.70 66.29 12.22
N ARG A 509 18.89 66.30 11.16
CA ARG A 509 18.81 67.41 10.19
C ARG A 509 18.27 68.73 10.78
N PRO A 510 17.14 68.77 11.53
CA PRO A 510 16.67 70.03 12.14
C PRO A 510 17.57 70.54 13.27
N VAL A 511 18.24 69.64 14.00
CA VAL A 511 19.21 70.03 15.04
C VAL A 511 20.42 70.72 14.40
N LEU A 512 20.93 70.22 13.27
CA LEU A 512 22.01 70.88 12.52
C LEU A 512 21.60 72.25 11.95
N ASN A 513 20.39 72.36 11.39
CA ASN A 513 19.88 73.63 10.87
C ASN A 513 19.65 74.69 11.96
N ASN A 514 19.30 74.28 13.19
CA ASN A 514 19.16 75.20 14.32
C ASN A 514 20.48 75.56 15.01
N ILE A 515 21.60 74.92 14.63
CA ILE A 515 22.94 75.21 15.17
C ILE A 515 23.76 76.06 14.19
N THR A 516 23.51 75.98 12.88
CA THR A 516 24.20 76.79 11.86
C THR A 516 23.48 78.09 11.48
N GLY A 517 22.26 78.33 12.00
CA GLY A 517 21.50 79.57 11.82
C GLY A 517 21.77 80.63 12.89
N GLY A 518 22.97 81.22 12.88
CA GLY A 518 23.36 82.30 13.81
C GLY A 518 23.23 83.71 13.23
N GLY A 519 22.11 84.39 13.53
CA GLY A 519 22.05 85.83 13.79
C GLY A 519 22.02 86.83 12.62
N LYS A 520 20.90 87.56 12.49
CA LYS A 520 20.91 89.03 12.29
C LYS A 520 19.56 89.66 12.62
N GLY A 521 19.59 90.65 13.52
CA GLY A 521 18.45 91.46 13.90
C GLY A 521 18.30 92.74 13.06
N LYS A 522 17.03 93.14 12.95
CA LYS A 522 16.45 94.50 13.03
C LYS A 522 16.88 95.57 12.01
N GLN A 523 15.90 96.03 11.23
CA GLN A 523 15.79 97.45 10.86
C GLN A 523 14.33 97.91 10.74
N LEU A 524 14.06 99.09 11.29
CA LEU A 524 12.79 99.82 11.28
C LEU A 524 12.60 100.61 9.97
N ALA A 525 11.39 100.58 9.42
CA ALA A 525 10.62 101.67 8.77
C ALA A 525 9.27 101.01 8.39
N GLY A 526 8.07 101.51 8.63
CA GLY A 526 7.57 102.87 8.76
C GLY A 526 6.37 103.00 7.79
N ILE A 527 5.18 103.20 8.36
CA ILE A 527 3.92 103.72 7.75
C ILE A 527 2.95 102.67 7.15
N GLY A 528 1.71 102.69 7.66
CA GLY A 528 0.56 102.07 7.02
C GLY A 528 -0.50 101.56 8.00
N SER A 529 -1.10 102.48 8.77
CA SER A 529 -2.31 102.20 9.56
C SER A 529 -3.52 102.12 8.63
N ASP A 530 -4.23 100.99 8.64
CA ASP A 530 -5.68 101.00 8.56
C ASP A 530 -6.23 99.99 9.56
N VAL A 531 -7.04 100.54 10.45
CA VAL A 531 -7.78 99.87 11.51
C VAL A 531 -9.15 99.58 10.91
N GLU A 532 -9.53 98.31 10.82
CA GLU A 532 -10.94 97.95 10.78
C GLU A 532 -11.23 96.87 11.83
N LEU A 533 -12.37 97.09 12.46
CA LEU A 533 -12.78 96.70 13.80
C LEU A 533 -13.70 95.47 13.71
N GLY A 534 -13.48 94.48 14.57
CA GLY A 534 -14.40 93.37 14.80
C GLY A 534 -13.70 92.33 15.67
N GLY A 535 -13.80 92.40 16.99
CA GLY A 535 -15.04 92.16 17.72
C GLY A 535 -14.84 90.85 18.49
N MET A 536 -14.17 90.94 19.64
CA MET A 536 -13.89 89.81 20.52
C MET A 536 -15.02 89.68 21.55
N GLY A 537 -15.56 88.48 21.66
CA GLY A 537 -16.29 87.95 22.83
C GLY A 537 -16.17 86.44 22.70
N GLY A 538 -15.34 85.75 23.48
CA GLY A 538 -15.43 85.68 24.93
C GLY A 538 -16.47 84.61 25.26
N LEU A 539 -16.04 83.51 25.89
CA LEU A 539 -16.70 82.82 27.00
C LEU A 539 -16.17 81.39 27.15
N ASP A 540 -15.67 81.14 28.35
CA ASP A 540 -15.34 79.85 28.95
C ASP A 540 -16.61 78.99 29.19
N GLY A 541 -16.41 77.68 29.38
CA GLY A 541 -17.44 76.72 29.81
C GLY A 541 -17.29 75.38 29.08
N GLU A 542 -16.57 74.39 29.61
CA GLU A 542 -17.03 73.38 30.59
C GLU A 542 -18.04 72.36 30.01
N LEU A 543 -17.74 71.08 30.32
CA LEU A 543 -18.60 69.90 30.32
C LEU A 543 -18.63 68.96 29.10
N ALA A 544 -18.21 67.73 29.44
CA ALA A 544 -18.92 66.46 29.23
C ALA A 544 -18.79 65.73 27.89
N ASN A 545 -18.13 64.57 27.99
CA ASN A 545 -18.56 63.26 27.51
C ASN A 545 -19.47 63.24 26.27
N ASP A 546 -18.90 62.81 25.14
CA ASP A 546 -19.67 62.11 24.12
C ASP A 546 -18.90 60.89 23.62
N ARG A 547 -19.35 59.71 24.07
CA ARG A 547 -18.95 58.40 23.53
C ARG A 547 -20.02 58.02 22.51
N VAL A 548 -19.68 58.06 21.23
CA VAL A 548 -20.47 57.44 20.18
C VAL A 548 -19.81 56.15 19.73
N SER A 549 -20.54 55.07 20.02
CA SER A 549 -20.40 53.71 19.54
C SER A 549 -20.60 53.64 18.03
N LEU A 550 -19.70 52.95 17.33
CA LEU A 550 -19.97 52.37 16.01
C LEU A 550 -19.64 50.88 16.10
N GLY A 551 -20.71 50.09 16.19
CA GLY A 551 -20.69 48.65 15.98
C GLY A 551 -20.60 48.31 14.49
N GLY A 552 -19.84 47.27 14.18
CA GLY A 552 -19.77 46.57 12.90
C GLY A 552 -19.27 45.14 13.15
N PRO A 553 -19.75 44.13 12.39
CA PRO A 553 -19.97 42.79 12.92
C PRO A 553 -18.69 41.94 12.97
N THR A 554 -18.58 41.15 14.02
CA THR A 554 -17.59 40.07 14.14
C THR A 554 -17.87 38.98 13.12
N SER A 555 -16.92 38.80 12.21
CA SER A 555 -16.84 37.66 11.30
C SER A 555 -16.75 36.35 12.09
N ILE A 556 -17.73 35.48 11.84
CA ILE A 556 -17.76 34.08 12.24
C ILE A 556 -16.54 33.37 11.62
N LEU A 557 -15.59 32.97 12.46
CA LEU A 557 -14.51 32.04 12.11
C LEU A 557 -15.04 30.62 12.31
N LEU A 558 -15.01 29.82 11.25
CA LEU A 558 -15.36 28.40 11.26
C LEU A 558 -14.31 27.61 12.07
N PRO A 559 -14.71 26.68 12.96
CA PRO A 559 -13.78 25.86 13.73
C PRO A 559 -13.21 24.69 12.90
N SER A 560 -11.98 24.31 13.22
CA SER A 560 -11.24 23.20 12.60
C SER A 560 -11.74 21.82 13.08
N PRO A 561 -11.51 20.72 12.32
CA PRO A 561 -12.26 19.46 12.45
C PRO A 561 -11.91 18.55 13.65
N SER A 562 -11.28 19.04 14.72
CA SER A 562 -10.86 18.19 15.86
C SER A 562 -11.31 18.64 17.25
N GLU A 563 -12.20 19.63 17.38
CA GLU A 563 -12.80 20.00 18.67
C GLU A 563 -14.26 19.55 18.74
N GLY A 564 -14.45 18.23 18.81
CA GLY A 564 -15.75 17.61 19.03
C GLY A 564 -16.21 17.72 20.49
N TYR A 565 -17.50 17.99 20.66
CA TYR A 565 -18.28 17.86 21.90
C TYR A 565 -18.09 18.94 22.99
N ASP A 566 -16.87 19.25 23.44
CA ASP A 566 -16.69 20.19 24.56
C ASP A 566 -16.99 21.66 24.19
N ALA A 567 -16.67 22.06 22.96
CA ALA A 567 -17.03 23.37 22.42
C ALA A 567 -18.55 23.52 22.24
N GLN A 568 -19.23 22.44 21.84
CA GLN A 568 -20.70 22.41 21.72
C GLN A 568 -21.35 22.49 23.11
N LEU A 569 -20.81 21.81 24.11
CA LEU A 569 -21.30 21.91 25.49
C LEU A 569 -21.13 23.32 26.07
N ASN A 570 -20.02 23.99 25.79
CA ASN A 570 -19.80 25.35 26.27
C ASN A 570 -20.66 26.38 25.53
N ALA A 571 -20.89 26.21 24.23
CA ALA A 571 -21.83 27.04 23.47
C ALA A 571 -23.29 26.84 23.92
N ILE A 572 -23.70 25.61 24.23
CA ILE A 572 -25.03 25.32 24.77
C ILE A 572 -25.17 25.91 26.19
N LYS A 573 -24.15 25.79 27.03
CA LYS A 573 -24.15 26.40 28.38
C LYS A 573 -24.22 27.92 28.33
N SER A 574 -23.56 28.59 27.37
CA SER A 574 -23.66 30.04 27.22
C SER A 574 -25.02 30.47 26.68
N LEU A 575 -25.59 29.70 25.74
CA LEU A 575 -26.93 29.96 25.19
C LEU A 575 -28.04 29.82 26.25
N VAL A 576 -27.90 28.84 27.16
CA VAL A 576 -28.81 28.65 28.30
C VAL A 576 -28.70 29.78 29.32
N ALA A 577 -27.52 30.38 29.47
CA ALA A 577 -27.29 31.50 30.38
C ALA A 577 -27.78 32.84 29.81
N GLU A 578 -27.70 33.05 28.49
CA GLU A 578 -28.09 34.31 27.84
C GLU A 578 -29.59 34.41 27.55
N ASP A 579 -30.27 33.31 27.20
CA ASP A 579 -31.69 33.38 26.81
C ASP A 579 -32.49 32.10 27.20
N PRO A 580 -32.77 31.90 28.51
CA PRO A 580 -33.43 30.68 28.99
C PRO A 580 -34.86 30.50 28.44
N GLY A 581 -35.50 31.58 27.99
CA GLY A 581 -36.86 31.55 27.42
C GLY A 581 -36.93 30.80 26.08
N ARG A 582 -35.93 30.96 25.20
CA ARG A 582 -35.90 30.26 23.89
C ARG A 582 -35.62 28.78 24.04
N VAL A 583 -34.75 28.39 24.97
CA VAL A 583 -34.44 26.99 25.25
C VAL A 583 -35.67 26.27 25.81
N ALA A 584 -36.43 26.92 26.70
CA ALA A 584 -37.69 26.39 27.20
C ALA A 584 -38.74 26.21 26.08
N GLN A 585 -38.72 27.06 25.05
CA GLN A 585 -39.63 26.95 23.92
C GLN A 585 -39.29 25.76 23.02
N VAL A 586 -38.00 25.50 22.76
CA VAL A 586 -37.54 24.33 21.97
C VAL A 586 -37.76 23.02 22.73
N VAL A 587 -37.52 22.98 24.04
CA VAL A 587 -37.81 21.80 24.87
C VAL A 587 -39.32 21.53 24.94
N LYS A 588 -40.15 22.59 25.01
CA LYS A 588 -41.61 22.47 24.92
C LYS A 588 -42.06 21.93 23.56
N GLU A 589 -41.38 22.30 22.48
CA GLU A 589 -41.67 21.84 21.12
C GLU A 589 -41.26 20.37 20.91
N TRP A 590 -40.17 19.91 21.55
CA TRP A 590 -39.80 18.50 21.57
C TRP A 590 -40.71 17.63 22.45
N ILE A 591 -41.16 18.14 23.59
CA ILE A 591 -42.14 17.45 24.44
C ILE A 591 -43.51 17.33 23.75
N ASN A 592 -43.91 18.34 22.98
CA ASN A 592 -45.16 18.32 22.23
C ASN A 592 -45.08 17.55 20.91
N ALA A 593 -43.89 17.13 20.47
CA ALA A 593 -43.71 16.31 19.27
C ALA A 593 -43.70 14.80 19.55
N ASP A 594 -43.72 14.40 20.83
CA ASP A 594 -43.72 13.01 21.32
C ASP A 594 -45.06 12.59 21.97
N GLU A 595 -46.13 13.41 21.84
CA GLU A 595 -47.55 13.00 21.95
C GLU A 595 -48.19 13.00 20.56
#